data_AF-A0AAU7CHG4-F1
#
_entry.id   AF-A0AAU7CHG4-F1
#
_cell.length_a   1.000
_cell.length_b   1.000
_cell.length_c   1.000
_cell.angle_alpha   90.00
_cell.angle_beta   90.00
_cell.angle_gamma   90.00
#
_symmetry.space_group_name_H-M   'P 1'
#
loop_
_entity.id
_entity.type
_entity.pdbx_description
1 polymer ?
#
loop_
_entity_poly.entity_id
_entity_poly.type
_entity_poly.pdbx_seq_one_letter_code
_entity_poly.pdbx_strand_id
1 'polypeptide(L)'
;MNEQPAGGLTIGSLQRLIREMYGAKDEARGDAATFLWLTEEFGELATALRSGTTEELALEMADVLAWLVTLANIRGVDLEAAVQKKYGTACPGCRALPCVCDPSEKP
;
A
#
# COMPACT_ATOMS: atom_id res chain seq x y z
N MET A 1 1.70 1.98 25.69
CA MET A 1 2.54 3.09 25.22
C MET A 1 3.03 2.68 23.84
N ASN A 2 2.61 3.36 22.77
CA ASN A 2 3.11 3.06 21.43
C ASN A 2 4.51 3.64 21.32
N GLU A 3 5.53 2.82 21.62
CA GLU A 3 6.90 3.11 21.24
C GLU A 3 6.96 3.10 19.71
N GLN A 4 7.09 4.28 19.09
CA GLN A 4 7.43 4.36 17.68
C GLN A 4 8.83 3.77 17.50
N PRO A 5 9.00 2.73 16.65
CA PRO A 5 10.31 2.13 16.46
C PRO A 5 11.30 3.18 15.93
N ALA A 6 12.52 3.13 16.43
CA ALA A 6 13.63 3.98 16.01
C ALA A 6 13.93 3.73 14.52
N GLY A 7 13.28 4.48 13.62
CA GLY A 7 13.33 4.25 12.18
C GLY A 7 12.19 4.87 11.38
N GLY A 8 11.14 5.36 12.03
CA GLY A 8 9.96 5.92 11.36
C GLY A 8 9.02 4.84 10.83
N LEU A 9 7.96 5.25 10.12
CA LEU A 9 7.00 4.32 9.51
C LEU A 9 7.61 3.74 8.22
N THR A 10 8.00 2.47 8.26
CA THR A 10 8.36 1.66 7.08
C THR A 10 7.17 0.82 6.61
N ILE A 11 7.22 0.29 5.39
CA ILE A 11 6.21 -0.64 4.86
C ILE A 11 6.07 -1.86 5.78
N GLY A 12 7.20 -2.42 6.24
CA GLY A 12 7.21 -3.56 7.15
C GLY A 12 6.59 -3.23 8.50
N SER A 13 6.84 -2.03 9.05
CA SER A 13 6.19 -1.59 10.29
C SER A 13 4.70 -1.33 10.13
N LEU A 14 4.27 -0.74 9.01
CA LEU A 14 2.85 -0.54 8.68
C LEU A 14 2.16 -1.90 8.55
N GLN A 15 2.79 -2.85 7.88
CA GLN A 15 2.26 -4.19 7.71
C GLN A 15 2.04 -4.93 9.04
N ARG A 16 2.98 -4.82 9.98
CA ARG A 16 2.81 -5.35 11.33
C ARG A 16 1.70 -4.63 12.10
N LEU A 17 1.67 -3.30 12.05
CA LEU A 17 0.67 -2.49 12.73
C LEU A 17 -0.76 -2.84 12.26
N ILE A 18 -0.98 -2.95 10.96
CA ILE A 18 -2.28 -3.36 10.39
C ILE A 18 -2.66 -4.78 10.83
N ARG A 19 -1.70 -5.72 10.82
CA ARG A 19 -1.95 -7.09 11.30
C ARG A 19 -2.35 -7.10 12.77
N GLU A 20 -1.68 -6.32 13.61
CA GLU A 20 -1.99 -6.20 15.04
C GLU A 20 -3.38 -5.60 15.29
N MET A 21 -3.78 -4.59 14.50
CA MET A 21 -5.09 -3.94 14.65
C MET A 21 -6.26 -4.79 14.14
N TYR A 22 -6.10 -5.47 13.00
CA TYR A 22 -7.22 -6.03 12.25
C TYR A 22 -7.08 -7.51 11.87
N GLY A 23 -5.91 -8.14 12.09
CA GLY A 23 -5.57 -9.45 11.53
C GLY A 23 -6.61 -10.55 11.74
N ALA A 24 -7.15 -10.71 12.96
CA ALA A 24 -8.17 -11.73 13.22
C ALA A 24 -9.48 -11.50 12.45
N LYS A 25 -9.88 -10.24 12.24
CA LYS A 25 -11.07 -9.88 11.46
C LYS A 25 -10.81 -10.07 9.96
N ASP A 26 -9.62 -9.70 9.51
CA ASP A 26 -9.21 -9.80 8.11
C ASP A 26 -9.09 -11.26 7.66
N GLU A 27 -8.50 -12.11 8.50
CA GLU A 27 -8.41 -13.56 8.25
C GLU A 27 -9.80 -14.21 8.16
N ALA A 28 -10.74 -13.80 9.02
CA ALA A 28 -12.11 -14.28 8.96
C ALA A 28 -12.87 -13.79 7.71
N ARG A 29 -12.59 -12.56 7.25
CA ARG A 29 -13.17 -11.99 6.02
C ARG A 29 -12.63 -12.66 4.76
N GLY A 30 -11.36 -13.02 4.74
CA GLY A 30 -10.69 -13.62 3.59
C GLY A 30 -10.30 -12.59 2.51
N ASP A 31 -9.50 -13.05 1.55
CA ASP A 31 -8.87 -12.20 0.53
C ASP A 31 -9.87 -11.65 -0.49
N ALA A 32 -10.80 -12.46 -0.98
CA ALA A 32 -11.77 -12.05 -2.00
C ALA A 32 -12.67 -10.90 -1.49
N ALA A 33 -13.20 -11.00 -0.27
CA ALA A 33 -14.01 -9.94 0.32
C ALA A 33 -13.16 -8.72 0.70
N THR A 34 -11.90 -8.90 1.10
CA THR A 34 -10.97 -7.78 1.37
C THR A 34 -10.62 -7.03 0.08
N PHE A 35 -10.51 -7.72 -1.06
CA PHE A 35 -10.28 -7.08 -2.35
C PHE A 35 -11.46 -6.18 -2.78
N LEU A 36 -12.70 -6.53 -2.38
CA LEU A 36 -13.86 -5.67 -2.60
C LEU A 36 -13.75 -4.37 -1.81
N TRP A 37 -13.31 -4.42 -0.55
CA TRP A 37 -13.00 -3.21 0.24
C TRP A 37 -11.93 -2.37 -0.43
N LEU A 38 -10.80 -2.95 -0.84
CA LEU A 38 -9.77 -2.21 -1.60
C LEU A 38 -10.33 -1.56 -2.88
N THR A 39 -11.29 -2.19 -3.54
CA THR A 39 -11.92 -1.64 -4.75
C THR A 39 -12.80 -0.42 -4.42
N GLU A 40 -13.45 -0.42 -3.26
CA GLU A 40 -14.22 0.72 -2.76
C GLU A 40 -13.32 1.94 -2.53
N GLU A 41 -12.17 1.74 -1.89
CA GLU A 41 -11.18 2.81 -1.64
C GLU A 41 -10.65 3.45 -2.92
N PHE A 42 -10.51 2.69 -4.01
CA PHE A 42 -10.17 3.29 -5.31
C PHE A 42 -11.27 4.24 -5.82
N GLY A 43 -12.52 3.98 -5.49
CA GLY A 43 -13.65 4.86 -5.80
C GLY A 43 -13.66 6.14 -4.95
N GLU A 44 -13.32 6.03 -3.67
CA GLU A 44 -13.18 7.18 -2.76
C GLU A 44 -11.98 8.04 -3.19
N LEU A 45 -10.83 7.41 -3.46
CA LEU A 45 -9.66 8.07 -4.03
C LEU A 45 -9.98 8.79 -5.35
N ALA A 46 -10.75 8.17 -6.25
CA ALA A 46 -11.16 8.81 -7.50
C ALA A 46 -12.07 10.03 -7.25
N THR A 47 -12.90 10.00 -6.21
CA THR A 47 -13.74 11.13 -5.80
C THR A 47 -12.90 12.26 -5.22
N ALA A 48 -11.94 11.95 -4.35
CA ALA A 48 -11.01 12.93 -3.80
C ALA A 48 -10.13 13.57 -4.88
N LEU A 49 -9.67 12.81 -5.88
CA LEU A 49 -8.93 13.35 -7.02
C LEU A 49 -9.73 14.35 -7.85
N ARG A 50 -11.05 14.12 -8.02
CA ARG A 50 -11.90 14.97 -8.86
C ARG A 50 -12.29 16.27 -8.15
N SER A 51 -12.58 16.20 -6.86
CA SER A 51 -13.27 17.29 -6.15
C SER A 51 -12.93 17.41 -4.66
N GLY A 52 -11.99 16.60 -4.16
CA GLY A 52 -11.57 16.63 -2.77
C GLY A 52 -10.54 17.72 -2.48
N THR A 53 -10.37 17.98 -1.20
CA THR A 53 -9.28 18.73 -0.60
C THR A 53 -7.97 17.94 -0.66
N THR A 54 -6.85 18.62 -0.40
CA THR A 54 -5.55 17.93 -0.32
C THR A 54 -5.51 16.94 0.85
N GLU A 55 -6.19 17.29 1.93
CA GLU A 55 -6.34 16.48 3.13
C GLU A 55 -7.15 15.21 2.85
N GLU A 56 -8.32 15.33 2.20
CA GLU A 56 -9.12 14.16 1.78
C GLU A 56 -8.30 13.26 0.85
N LEU A 57 -7.64 13.83 -0.16
CA LEU A 57 -6.80 13.06 -1.08
C LEU A 57 -5.70 12.27 -0.36
N ALA A 58 -5.06 12.87 0.64
CA ALA A 58 -4.03 12.21 1.43
C ALA A 58 -4.58 11.05 2.27
N LEU A 59 -5.80 11.19 2.82
CA LEU A 59 -6.48 10.14 3.57
C LEU A 59 -6.83 8.96 2.66
N GLU A 60 -7.46 9.21 1.51
CA GLU A 60 -7.83 8.13 0.58
C GLU A 60 -6.60 7.38 0.03
N MET A 61 -5.48 8.07 -0.18
CA MET A 61 -4.21 7.41 -0.54
C MET A 61 -3.70 6.50 0.58
N ALA A 62 -3.86 6.91 1.84
CA ALA A 62 -3.48 6.10 2.99
C ALA A 62 -4.40 4.87 3.14
N ASP A 63 -5.70 5.01 2.88
CA ASP A 63 -6.65 3.91 2.96
C ASP A 63 -6.40 2.86 1.86
N VAL A 64 -6.19 3.28 0.61
CA VAL A 64 -5.74 2.36 -0.47
C VAL A 64 -4.48 1.59 -0.07
N LEU A 65 -3.50 2.26 0.53
CA LEU A 65 -2.28 1.60 1.00
C LEU A 65 -2.57 0.60 2.15
N ALA A 66 -3.40 0.99 3.11
CA ALA A 66 -3.78 0.15 4.25
C ALA A 66 -4.49 -1.14 3.79
N TRP A 67 -5.42 -1.04 2.85
CA TRP A 67 -6.12 -2.20 2.32
C TRP A 67 -5.26 -3.11 1.45
N LEU A 68 -4.30 -2.55 0.70
CA LEU A 68 -3.29 -3.35 0.01
C LEU A 68 -2.40 -4.12 1.01
N VAL A 69 -2.01 -3.46 2.10
CA VAL A 69 -1.26 -4.09 3.20
C VAL A 69 -2.08 -5.19 3.87
N THR A 70 -3.38 -4.99 4.07
CA THR A 70 -4.31 -6.01 4.59
C THR A 70 -4.34 -7.25 3.69
N LEU A 71 -4.43 -7.08 2.36
CA LEU A 71 -4.34 -8.20 1.42
C LEU A 71 -3.00 -8.93 1.50
N ALA A 72 -1.89 -8.19 1.58
CA ALA A 72 -0.56 -8.79 1.76
C ALA A 72 -0.49 -9.63 3.04
N ASN A 73 -1.11 -9.14 4.12
CA ASN A 73 -1.20 -9.87 5.38
C ASN A 73 -1.99 -11.18 5.26
N ILE A 74 -3.18 -11.15 4.66
CA ILE A 74 -4.02 -12.34 4.45
C ILE A 74 -3.30 -13.37 3.57
N ARG A 75 -2.59 -12.91 2.54
CA ARG A 75 -1.89 -13.79 1.57
C ARG A 75 -0.50 -14.23 2.01
N GLY A 76 -0.01 -13.77 3.16
CA GLY A 76 1.33 -14.10 3.66
C GLY A 76 2.46 -13.51 2.80
N VAL A 77 2.24 -12.37 2.16
CA VAL A 77 3.23 -11.67 1.35
C VAL A 77 4.00 -10.68 2.22
N ASP A 78 5.33 -10.76 2.24
CA ASP A 78 6.19 -9.70 2.79
C ASP A 78 6.23 -8.53 1.79
N LEU A 79 5.47 -7.47 2.09
CA LEU A 79 5.29 -6.35 1.16
C LEU A 79 6.54 -5.48 1.07
N GLU A 80 7.25 -5.28 2.17
CA GLU A 80 8.50 -4.50 2.20
C GLU A 80 9.57 -5.20 1.36
N ALA A 81 9.74 -6.51 1.52
CA ALA A 81 10.66 -7.28 0.69
C ALA A 81 10.26 -7.26 -0.79
N ALA A 82 8.96 -7.34 -1.11
CA ALA A 82 8.47 -7.26 -2.48
C ALA A 82 8.76 -5.89 -3.12
N VAL A 83 8.53 -4.79 -2.40
CA VAL A 83 8.84 -3.43 -2.87
C VAL A 83 10.35 -3.25 -3.00
N GLN A 84 11.14 -3.66 -2.02
CA GLN A 84 12.60 -3.57 -2.07
C GLN A 84 13.17 -4.32 -3.27
N LYS A 85 12.68 -5.55 -3.52
CA LYS A 85 13.12 -6.36 -4.67
C LYS A 85 12.78 -5.71 -6.02
N LYS A 86 11.63 -5.04 -6.12
CA LYS A 86 11.16 -4.47 -7.39
C LYS A 86 11.70 -3.07 -7.65
N TYR A 87 11.73 -2.21 -6.64
CA TYR A 87 11.98 -0.77 -6.78
C TYR A 87 13.15 -0.25 -5.93
N GLY A 88 13.80 -1.10 -5.13
CA GLY A 88 14.78 -0.67 -4.13
C GLY A 88 16.16 -0.22 -4.66
N THR A 89 16.39 -0.25 -5.97
CA THR A 89 17.69 0.12 -6.56
C THR A 89 17.57 1.10 -7.72
N ALA A 90 16.79 0.77 -8.75
CA ALA A 90 16.61 1.55 -9.97
C ALA A 90 15.30 1.16 -10.64
N CYS A 91 14.93 1.83 -11.74
CA CYS A 91 13.77 1.46 -12.53
C CYS A 91 13.78 -0.06 -12.88
N PRO A 92 12.68 -0.81 -12.62
CA PRO A 92 12.62 -2.23 -12.94
C PRO A 92 12.81 -2.54 -14.43
N GLY A 93 12.34 -1.65 -15.32
CA GLY A 93 12.53 -1.77 -16.76
C GLY A 93 13.95 -1.41 -17.23
N CYS A 94 14.32 -0.12 -17.17
CA CYS A 94 15.57 0.36 -17.76
C CYS A 94 16.81 0.26 -16.85
N ARG A 95 16.65 -0.08 -15.56
CA ARG A 95 17.73 -0.14 -14.54
C ARG A 95 18.47 1.18 -14.31
N ALA A 96 17.93 2.31 -14.78
CA ALA A 96 18.49 3.64 -14.55
C ALA A 96 17.80 4.38 -13.38
N LEU A 97 18.52 5.34 -12.80
CA LEU A 97 18.04 6.26 -11.77
C LEU A 97 18.62 7.67 -12.06
N PRO A 98 17.84 8.63 -12.61
CA PRO A 98 16.41 8.57 -12.91
C PRO A 98 16.05 7.62 -14.07
N CYS A 99 14.79 7.18 -14.10
CA CYS A 99 14.24 6.35 -15.17
C CYS A 99 14.30 7.06 -16.54
N VAL A 100 14.54 6.30 -17.61
CA VAL A 100 14.55 6.79 -19.01
C VAL A 100 13.61 6.01 -19.93
N CYS A 101 12.69 5.20 -19.37
CA CYS A 101 11.66 4.51 -20.15
C CYS A 101 10.74 5.53 -20.85
N ASP A 102 10.11 5.10 -21.95
CA ASP A 102 9.08 5.89 -22.62
C ASP A 102 7.93 6.18 -21.62
N PRO A 103 7.50 7.44 -21.45
CA PRO A 103 6.40 7.78 -20.55
C PRO A 103 5.06 7.11 -20.87
N SER A 104 4.88 6.62 -22.10
CA SER A 104 3.69 5.88 -22.53
C SER A 104 3.75 4.39 -22.17
N GLU A 105 4.91 3.87 -21.77
CA GLU A 105 5.10 2.50 -21.34
C GLU A 105 4.98 2.36 -19.81
N LYS A 106 4.60 1.16 -19.37
CA LYS A 106 4.65 0.82 -17.93
C LYS A 106 6.12 0.69 -17.50
N PRO A 107 6.56 1.34 -16.39
CA PRO A 107 7.91 1.22 -15.87
C PRO A 107 8.33 -0.20 -15.43
#